data_AF-A0A661PT12-F1
#
_entry.id   AF-A0A661PT12-F1
#
_cell.length_a   1.000
_cell.length_b   1.000
_cell.length_c   1.000
_cell.angle_alpha   90.00
_cell.angle_beta   90.00
_cell.angle_gamma   90.00
#
_symmetry.space_group_name_H-M   'P 1'
#
loop_
_entity.id
_entity.type
_entity.pdbx_description
1 polymer ?
#
loop_
_entity_poly.entity_id
_entity_poly.type
_entity_poly.pdbx_seq_one_letter_code
_entity_poly.pdbx_strand_id
1 'polypeptide(L)'
;MKSKLLALFVLVVFLSACAPRQALIQSEPPGAMVTINGTKVGTTPVQYDYSLSNGSQHQMHITHQGYEPVDQTIEADKTDPGAMKRWLIAGAVWTPLWIGTFFTKRLKESYLFVMKRYNPPLTAMLE
;
A
#
# COMPACT_ATOMS: atom_id res chain seq x y z
N MET A 1 -28.96 -0.97 -34.77
CA MET A 1 -29.32 -1.48 -33.42
C MET A 1 -28.21 -2.27 -32.72
N LYS A 2 -27.27 -2.90 -33.44
CA LYS A 2 -26.18 -3.73 -32.87
C LYS A 2 -25.10 -2.92 -32.12
N SER A 3 -24.82 -1.69 -32.54
CA SER A 3 -23.81 -0.81 -31.91
C SER A 3 -24.20 -0.31 -30.51
N LYS A 4 -25.50 -0.10 -30.25
CA LYS A 4 -26.01 0.32 -28.94
C LYS A 4 -25.86 -0.80 -27.89
N LEU A 5 -26.00 -2.06 -28.32
CA LEU A 5 -25.83 -3.24 -27.47
C LEU A 5 -24.35 -3.47 -27.11
N LEU A 6 -23.46 -3.25 -28.08
CA LEU A 6 -22.01 -3.39 -27.90
C LEU A 6 -21.44 -2.31 -26.97
N ALA A 7 -21.95 -1.08 -27.08
CA ALA A 7 -21.59 0.01 -26.16
C ALA A 7 -22.06 -0.24 -24.71
N LEU A 8 -23.27 -0.81 -24.54
CA LEU A 8 -23.80 -1.17 -23.23
C LEU A 8 -22.95 -2.26 -22.56
N PHE A 9 -22.50 -3.26 -23.33
CA PHE A 9 -21.67 -4.35 -22.82
C PHE A 9 -20.28 -3.85 -22.36
N VAL A 10 -19.65 -2.99 -23.15
CA VAL A 10 -18.36 -2.37 -22.78
C VAL A 10 -18.52 -1.51 -21.51
N LEU A 11 -19.62 -0.74 -21.40
CA LEU A 11 -19.90 0.08 -20.21
C LEU A 11 -20.07 -0.76 -18.93
N VAL A 12 -20.75 -1.92 -19.03
CA VAL A 12 -20.95 -2.83 -17.89
C VAL A 12 -19.63 -3.51 -17.46
N VAL A 13 -18.78 -3.88 -18.42
CA VAL A 13 -17.45 -4.44 -18.13
C VAL A 13 -16.57 -3.41 -17.43
N PHE A 14 -16.65 -2.13 -17.81
CA PHE A 14 -15.88 -1.05 -17.18
C PHE A 14 -16.26 -0.75 -15.74
N LEU A 15 -17.53 -0.92 -15.37
CA LEU A 15 -18.02 -0.64 -14.03
C LEU A 15 -17.63 -1.72 -13.00
N SER A 16 -17.17 -2.89 -13.44
CA SER A 16 -16.85 -4.03 -12.56
C SER A 16 -15.38 -4.12 -12.15
N ALA A 17 -14.53 -3.19 -12.59
CA ALA A 17 -13.11 -3.18 -12.28
C ALA A 17 -12.82 -2.59 -10.87
N CYS A 18 -13.25 -3.29 -9.81
CA CYS A 18 -12.76 -3.01 -8.46
C CYS A 18 -11.39 -3.69 -8.30
N ALA A 19 -10.30 -2.95 -8.51
CA ALA A 19 -8.96 -3.48 -8.26
C ALA A 19 -8.79 -3.79 -6.76
N PRO A 20 -8.31 -4.98 -6.37
CA PRO A 20 -8.04 -5.28 -4.98
C PRO A 20 -6.94 -4.34 -4.47
N ARG A 21 -7.23 -3.64 -3.36
CA ARG A 21 -6.32 -2.71 -2.67
C ARG A 21 -5.91 -3.33 -1.35
N GLN A 22 -5.10 -4.38 -1.45
CA GLN A 22 -4.59 -5.11 -0.31
C GLN A 22 -3.10 -4.83 -0.14
N ALA A 23 -2.68 -4.62 1.10
CA ALA A 23 -1.28 -4.57 1.48
C ALA A 23 -1.03 -5.66 2.52
N LEU A 24 -0.03 -6.50 2.29
CA LEU A 24 0.40 -7.52 3.25
C LEU A 24 1.39 -6.89 4.25
N ILE A 25 1.08 -6.97 5.53
CA ILE A 25 1.90 -6.44 6.62
C ILE A 25 2.50 -7.61 7.38
N GLN A 26 3.83 -7.67 7.39
CA GLN A 26 4.62 -8.72 8.04
C GLN A 26 5.57 -8.08 9.04
N SER A 27 5.85 -8.77 10.15
CA SER A 27 6.89 -8.35 11.09
C SER A 27 7.78 -9.51 11.48
N GLU A 28 9.00 -9.15 11.87
CA GLU A 28 9.97 -10.04 12.49
C GLU A 28 10.33 -9.44 13.86
N PRO A 29 9.87 -10.05 14.97
CA PRO A 29 9.18 -11.35 15.09
C PRO A 29 7.71 -11.33 14.63
N PRO A 30 7.12 -12.50 14.28
CA PRO A 30 5.70 -12.61 13.97
C PRO A 30 4.82 -12.45 15.23
N GLY A 31 3.55 -12.07 15.06
CA GLY A 31 2.61 -11.88 16.17
C GLY A 31 2.58 -10.46 16.74
N ALA A 32 3.16 -9.48 16.05
CA ALA A 32 3.12 -8.08 16.47
C ALA A 32 1.72 -7.49 16.22
N MET A 33 1.22 -6.70 17.17
CA MET A 33 -0.04 -5.98 17.05
C MET A 33 0.10 -4.80 16.09
N VAL A 34 -0.76 -4.71 15.08
CA VAL A 34 -0.76 -3.65 14.06
C VAL A 34 -2.00 -2.78 14.23
N THR A 35 -1.77 -1.48 14.36
CA THR A 35 -2.80 -0.45 14.41
C THR A 35 -2.56 0.54 13.28
N ILE A 36 -3.57 0.87 12.49
CA ILE A 36 -3.47 1.78 11.35
C ILE A 36 -4.49 2.90 11.51
N ASN A 37 -4.05 4.16 11.47
CA ASN A 37 -4.89 5.34 11.69
C ASN A 37 -5.71 5.25 12.99
N GLY A 38 -5.12 4.70 14.05
CA GLY A 38 -5.78 4.46 15.34
C GLY A 38 -6.76 3.26 15.35
N THR A 39 -6.96 2.56 14.24
CA THR A 39 -7.82 1.37 14.15
C THR A 39 -6.99 0.10 14.27
N LYS A 40 -7.35 -0.79 15.19
CA LYS A 40 -6.68 -2.08 15.37
C LYS A 40 -7.00 -2.99 14.18
N VAL A 41 -5.98 -3.38 13.41
CA VAL A 41 -6.14 -4.23 12.21
C VAL A 41 -5.99 -5.70 12.58
N GLY A 42 -5.02 -6.04 13.43
CA GLY A 42 -4.79 -7.43 13.84
C GLY A 42 -3.34 -7.68 14.22
N THR A 43 -2.94 -8.96 14.23
CA THR A 43 -1.56 -9.39 14.50
C THR A 43 -0.87 -9.82 13.21
N THR A 44 0.42 -9.49 13.06
CA THR A 44 1.20 -9.92 11.90
C THR A 44 1.36 -11.44 11.83
N PRO A 45 1.35 -12.04 10.62
CA PRO A 45 1.09 -11.42 9.32
C PRO A 45 -0.40 -11.10 9.10
N VAL A 46 -0.72 -9.90 8.62
CA VAL A 46 -2.11 -9.45 8.39
C VAL A 46 -2.27 -8.80 7.01
N GLN A 47 -3.40 -9.06 6.36
CA GLN A 47 -3.79 -8.38 5.12
C GLN A 47 -4.63 -7.15 5.46
N TYR A 48 -4.21 -5.98 4.97
CA TYR A 48 -4.91 -4.73 5.18
C TYR A 48 -5.54 -4.24 3.88
N ASP A 49 -6.87 -4.22 3.84
CA ASP A 49 -7.65 -3.61 2.76
C ASP A 49 -7.68 -2.08 2.96
N TYR A 50 -6.91 -1.35 2.16
CA TYR A 50 -6.81 0.11 2.26
C TYR A 50 -7.72 0.81 1.26
N SER A 51 -8.37 1.89 1.70
CA SER A 51 -9.14 2.78 0.83
C SER A 51 -8.43 4.12 0.67
N LEU A 52 -8.07 4.46 -0.58
CA LEU A 52 -7.53 5.77 -0.95
C LEU A 52 -8.53 6.91 -0.72
N SER A 53 -9.81 6.61 -0.50
CA SER A 53 -10.83 7.61 -0.14
C SER A 53 -10.57 8.23 1.24
N ASN A 54 -9.87 7.52 2.13
CA ASN A 54 -9.59 7.98 3.50
C ASN A 54 -8.25 8.74 3.61
N GLY A 55 -7.67 9.13 2.47
CA GLY A 55 -6.39 9.84 2.40
C GLY A 55 -5.27 8.98 1.80
N SER A 56 -4.17 9.65 1.43
CA SER A 56 -2.96 8.98 0.93
C SER A 56 -1.94 8.66 2.01
N GLN A 57 -2.18 9.05 3.27
CA GLN A 57 -1.27 8.79 4.39
C GLN A 57 -1.94 7.80 5.36
N HIS A 58 -1.19 6.79 5.78
CA HIS A 58 -1.61 5.85 6.81
C HIS A 58 -0.55 5.78 7.91
N GLN A 59 -0.92 6.18 9.13
CA GLN A 59 -0.08 6.07 10.31
C GLN A 59 -0.18 4.65 10.85
N MET A 60 0.90 3.89 10.79
CA MET A 60 0.98 2.54 11.33
C MET A 60 1.76 2.55 12.64
N HIS A 61 1.17 1.92 13.65
CA HIS A 61 1.77 1.67 14.94
C HIS A 61 1.83 0.15 15.14
N ILE A 62 3.05 -0.37 15.26
CA ILE A 62 3.31 -1.80 15.41
C ILE A 62 3.95 -2.04 16.78
N THR A 63 3.33 -2.90 17.59
CA THR A 63 3.76 -3.17 18.96
C THR A 63 3.94 -4.67 19.17
N HIS A 64 5.03 -5.08 19.80
CA HIS A 64 5.27 -6.47 20.18
C HIS A 64 5.88 -6.53 21.59
N GLN A 65 5.50 -7.53 22.39
CA GLN A 65 6.02 -7.68 23.75
C GLN A 65 7.55 -7.91 23.73
N GLY A 66 8.29 -7.09 24.47
CA GLY A 66 9.76 -7.18 24.56
C GLY A 66 10.53 -6.51 23.40
N TYR A 67 9.83 -5.80 22.52
CA TYR A 67 10.41 -5.08 21.38
C TYR A 67 10.01 -3.59 21.44
N GLU A 68 10.81 -2.75 20.80
CA GLU A 68 10.51 -1.33 20.66
C GLU A 68 9.31 -1.14 19.72
N PRO A 69 8.35 -0.27 20.07
CA PRO A 69 7.24 0.06 19.18
C PRO A 69 7.77 0.75 17.93
N VAL A 70 7.17 0.43 16.78
CA VAL A 70 7.54 1.01 15.48
C VAL A 70 6.38 1.87 14.99
N ASP A 71 6.63 3.17 14.92
CA ASP A 71 5.75 4.17 14.32
C ASP A 71 6.22 4.50 12.90
N GLN A 72 5.44 4.13 11.90
CA GLN A 72 5.74 4.44 10.51
C GLN A 72 4.53 5.03 9.80
N THR A 73 4.70 6.22 9.24
CA THR A 73 3.72 6.80 8.31
C THR A 73 4.06 6.31 6.91
N ILE A 74 3.18 5.50 6.32
CA ILE A 74 3.27 5.14 4.90
C ILE A 74 2.39 6.06 4.09
N GLU A 75 2.94 6.54 2.98
CA GLU A 75 2.16 7.24 1.97
C GLU A 75 1.90 6.28 0.81
N ALA A 76 0.67 6.30 0.29
CA ALA A 76 0.32 5.71 -0.99
C ALA A 76 1.07 6.48 -2.08
N ASP A 77 2.28 6.01 -2.37
CA ASP A 77 3.21 6.64 -3.28
C ASP A 77 2.53 6.95 -4.61
N LYS A 78 2.72 8.18 -5.08
CA LYS A 78 2.29 8.58 -6.41
C LYS A 78 3.33 8.04 -7.34
N THR A 79 3.02 6.91 -7.97
CA THR A 79 3.58 6.45 -9.24
C THR A 79 4.82 7.22 -9.69
N ASP A 80 5.97 6.58 -9.49
CA ASP A 80 7.30 6.99 -9.91
C ASP A 80 7.29 7.91 -11.16
N PRO A 81 7.39 9.25 -11.02
CA PRO A 81 7.28 10.18 -12.14
C PRO A 81 8.38 9.96 -13.21
N GLY A 82 9.43 9.21 -12.86
CA GLY A 82 10.51 8.82 -13.78
C GLY A 82 10.08 7.85 -14.87
N ALA A 83 9.10 6.97 -14.61
CA ALA A 83 8.61 6.02 -15.63
C ALA A 83 7.84 6.74 -16.75
N MET A 84 7.01 7.74 -16.37
CA MET A 84 6.29 8.59 -17.33
C MET A 84 7.26 9.39 -18.22
N LYS A 85 8.32 9.95 -17.62
CA LYS A 85 9.28 10.79 -18.36
C LYS A 85 10.11 9.98 -19.36
N ARG A 86 10.49 8.74 -19.05
CA ARG A 86 11.26 7.84 -19.94
C ARG A 86 10.45 7.36 -21.15
N TRP A 87 9.13 7.22 -21.02
CA TRP A 87 8.25 6.82 -22.12
C TRP A 87 8.07 7.93 -23.17
N LEU A 88 8.06 9.20 -22.73
CA LEU A 88 7.95 10.38 -23.60
C LEU A 88 9.18 10.57 -24.51
N ILE A 89 10.37 10.11 -24.10
CA ILE A 89 11.63 10.29 -24.85
C ILE A 89 11.84 9.19 -25.91
N ALA A 90 11.07 8.09 -25.85
CA ALA A 90 11.26 6.91 -26.70
C ALA A 90 10.44 6.92 -28.02
N GLY A 91 9.62 7.96 -28.27
CA GLY A 91 9.03 8.19 -29.60
C GLY A 91 8.11 7.10 -30.15
N ALA A 92 7.54 6.23 -29.31
CA ALA A 92 6.62 5.16 -29.73
C ALA A 92 5.18 5.67 -29.90
N VAL A 93 4.94 6.50 -30.90
CA VAL A 93 3.60 6.90 -31.35
C VAL A 93 3.11 5.89 -32.39
N TRP A 94 2.44 4.82 -31.94
CA TRP A 94 1.32 4.20 -32.67
C TRP A 94 0.72 3.02 -31.90
N THR A 95 0.18 3.31 -30.72
CA THR A 95 -1.00 2.56 -30.26
C THR A 95 -2.08 3.56 -29.88
N PRO A 96 -3.21 3.61 -30.62
CA PRO A 96 -4.31 4.52 -30.31
C PRO A 96 -5.22 3.97 -29.18
N LEU A 97 -4.67 3.14 -28.27
CA LEU A 97 -5.41 2.38 -27.27
C LEU A 97 -4.63 2.33 -25.92
N TRP A 98 -5.02 3.17 -24.97
CA TRP A 98 -5.37 2.70 -23.62
C TRP A 98 -4.37 1.79 -22.85
N ILE A 99 -3.13 2.23 -22.59
CA ILE A 99 -2.35 1.75 -21.42
C ILE A 99 -2.15 2.90 -20.39
N GLY A 100 -2.91 3.98 -20.55
CA GLY A 100 -2.91 5.12 -19.63
C GLY A 100 -3.64 4.90 -18.29
N THR A 101 -4.17 3.71 -18.00
CA THR A 101 -5.03 3.46 -16.83
C THR A 101 -4.57 2.35 -15.88
N PHE A 102 -3.45 1.68 -16.13
CA PHE A 102 -2.93 0.65 -15.19
C PHE A 102 -1.98 1.18 -14.11
N PHE A 103 -1.77 2.49 -14.04
CA PHE A 103 -1.05 3.12 -12.93
C PHE A 103 -2.02 3.71 -11.91
N THR A 104 -2.88 2.85 -11.38
CA THR A 104 -3.61 3.15 -10.14
C THR A 104 -2.59 3.35 -9.02
N LYS A 105 -2.64 4.48 -8.30
CA LYS A 105 -1.96 4.63 -7.00
C LYS A 105 -2.19 3.35 -6.20
N ARG A 106 -1.13 2.64 -5.84
CA ARG A 106 -1.20 1.46 -4.96
C ARG A 106 -0.11 1.56 -3.92
N LEU A 107 -0.45 1.17 -2.69
CA LEU A 107 0.56 0.86 -1.69
C LEU A 107 1.38 -0.35 -2.17
N LYS A 108 2.57 -0.51 -1.60
CA LYS A 108 3.41 -1.67 -1.86
C LYS A 108 2.64 -2.95 -1.48
N GLU A 109 2.78 -4.00 -2.29
CA GLU A 109 2.06 -5.27 -2.07
C GLU A 109 2.46 -5.91 -0.73
N SER A 110 3.69 -5.70 -0.26
CA SER A 110 4.20 -6.24 1.00
C SER A 110 5.10 -5.25 1.76
N TYR A 111 4.88 -5.12 3.06
CA TYR A 111 5.74 -4.40 4.00
C TYR A 111 6.27 -5.37 5.06
N LEU A 112 7.59 -5.42 5.22
CA LEU A 112 8.26 -6.20 6.25
C LEU A 112 8.89 -5.26 7.27
N PHE A 113 8.51 -5.41 8.54
CA PHE A 113 9.00 -4.62 9.66
C PHE A 113 9.89 -5.46 10.56
N VAL A 114 11.17 -5.11 10.64
CA VAL A 114 12.12 -5.76 11.56
C VAL A 114 12.16 -4.94 12.84
N MET A 115 11.70 -5.52 13.94
CA MET A 115 11.60 -4.83 15.23
C MET A 115 12.91 -4.97 16.02
N LYS A 116 13.33 -3.90 16.69
CA LYS A 116 14.47 -3.94 17.61
C LYS A 116 14.02 -4.44 18.98
N ARG A 117 14.85 -5.25 19.64
CA ARG A 117 14.59 -5.63 21.04
C ARG A 117 14.72 -4.39 21.91
N TYR A 118 13.81 -4.26 22.87
CA TYR A 118 13.85 -3.19 23.85
C TYR A 118 15.12 -3.35 24.70
N ASN A 119 16.06 -2.41 24.59
CA ASN A 119 17.27 -2.36 25.40
C ASN A 119 17.13 -1.20 26.39
N PRO A 120 16.90 -1.46 27.69
CA PRO A 120 16.84 -0.38 28.66
C PRO A 120 18.19 0.37 28.66
N PRO A 121 18.19 1.72 28.69
CA PRO A 121 19.43 2.46 28.78
C PRO A 121 20.20 2.01 30.03
N LEU A 122 21.42 1.53 29.82
CA LEU A 122 22.33 1.01 30.86
C LEU A 122 22.86 2.13 31.80
N THR A 123 22.10 3.22 31.95
CA THR A 123 22.51 4.46 32.59
C THR A 123 22.14 4.51 34.08
N ALA A 124 21.57 3.44 34.64
CA ALA A 124 21.08 3.40 36.02
C ALA A 124 21.87 2.46 36.96
N MET A 125 23.12 2.11 36.63
CA MET A 125 23.95 1.21 37.46
C MET A 125 25.33 1.78 37.80
N LEU A 126 25.50 3.11 37.72
CA LEU A 126 26.69 3.81 38.21
C LEU A 126 26.27 4.94 39.15
N GLU A 127 25.72 4.57 40.31
CA GLU A 127 25.74 5.37 41.54
C GLU A 127 26.29 4.52 42.68
#